data_AF-A0A7W1NCQ7-F1
#
_entry.id   AF-A0A7W1NCQ7-F1
#
_cell.length_a   1.000
_cell.length_b   1.000
_cell.length_c   1.000
_cell.angle_alpha   90.00
_cell.angle_beta   90.00
_cell.angle_gamma   90.00
#
_symmetry.space_group_name_H-M   'P 1'
#
loop_
_entity.id
_entity.type
_entity.pdbx_description
1 polymer ?
#
loop_
_entity_poly.entity_id
_entity_poly.type
_entity_poly.pdbx_seq_one_letter_code
_entity_poly.pdbx_strand_id
1 'polypeptide(L)'
;MDAQPPVGSVPAVASVPPTPGEILERSLPEPQRWINRFCENWIFAFIVAMAIRHFGLEAFRIPTASMEPMLYGDPAFTQSDHVIVDKLVSRFRTPQRWDVTVFQFPQPEIMVGGRETTAIDDRGERRDSFLTNPLVYRNFVKRAVVLPGERFYIANGDLFIERADKAFTIERKPEKIQEALWQDVYRHRAGTNYRPWENGRGTGFAPQEGSLGFQLASGGAVTFTQPLRNLYVKPGPVLASRKGRDGEKQQVEVSMLDPEFTLKDGTKGNLWDLDEWQFMRLTSADLDNWIHAKELNASMDEHIGDVRVRFVVDRLDGWVVLRLAAGEAQRIDLRLAATGWQLDVDRAVVGEGSGSPIGKAVSLATIDDQAVATIAGVEVARVDLAAIDPQLHQAAISWYGDGAITCADLTVQRDVHYCANGFLEPLEDAKHAAATYKATINASTNRESLISSAKALRDMSEVRATVRA
;
A
#
# COMPACT_ATOMS: atom_id res chain seq x y z
N MET A 1 -71.16 38.73 -43.00
CA MET A 1 -69.72 38.75 -42.67
C MET A 1 -69.69 38.55 -41.17
N ASP A 2 -69.49 37.35 -40.63
CA ASP A 2 -68.47 36.37 -40.98
C ASP A 2 -68.99 34.93 -40.89
N ALA A 3 -68.71 34.14 -41.92
CA ALA A 3 -68.93 32.70 -41.92
C ALA A 3 -67.58 32.02 -41.67
N GLN A 4 -67.51 31.22 -40.60
CA GLN A 4 -66.38 30.35 -40.28
C GLN A 4 -66.11 29.36 -41.43
N PRO A 5 -64.88 29.26 -41.96
CA PRO A 5 -64.54 28.21 -42.91
C PRO A 5 -64.43 26.84 -42.22
N PRO A 6 -64.74 25.73 -42.93
CA PRO A 6 -64.76 24.39 -42.36
C PRO A 6 -63.35 23.89 -42.00
N VAL A 7 -63.28 23.10 -40.93
CA VAL A 7 -62.08 22.38 -40.47
C VAL A 7 -61.55 21.51 -41.61
N GLY A 8 -60.36 21.85 -42.11
CA GLY A 8 -59.66 21.07 -43.12
C GLY A 8 -59.31 19.68 -42.59
N SER A 9 -59.74 18.64 -43.31
CA SER A 9 -59.29 17.27 -43.15
C SER A 9 -57.78 17.17 -43.35
N VAL A 10 -57.05 16.67 -42.36
CA VAL A 10 -55.63 16.32 -42.48
C VAL A 10 -55.48 15.29 -43.61
N PRO A 11 -54.59 15.51 -44.61
CA PRO A 11 -54.35 14.51 -45.64
C PRO A 11 -53.73 13.26 -45.00
N ALA A 12 -54.29 12.10 -45.32
CA ALA A 12 -53.74 10.81 -44.93
C ALA A 12 -52.31 10.69 -45.44
N VAL A 13 -51.35 10.58 -44.52
CA VAL A 13 -49.95 10.29 -44.86
C VAL A 13 -49.94 8.95 -45.58
N ALA A 14 -49.50 8.94 -46.84
CA ALA A 14 -49.32 7.72 -47.61
C ALA A 14 -48.35 6.79 -46.86
N SER A 15 -48.83 5.62 -46.45
CA SER A 15 -48.02 4.61 -45.78
C SER A 15 -46.90 4.16 -46.72
N VAL A 16 -45.64 4.29 -46.27
CA VAL A 16 -44.47 3.76 -46.98
C VAL A 16 -44.69 2.27 -47.29
N PRO A 17 -44.48 1.80 -48.53
CA PRO A 17 -44.68 0.39 -48.87
C PRO A 17 -43.71 -0.49 -48.07
N PRO A 18 -44.17 -1.64 -47.56
CA PRO A 18 -43.34 -2.52 -46.75
C PRO A 18 -42.16 -3.04 -47.56
N THR A 19 -41.02 -3.15 -46.89
CA THR A 19 -39.79 -3.67 -47.49
C THR A 19 -39.94 -5.17 -47.80
N PRO A 20 -39.20 -5.71 -48.79
CA PRO A 20 -39.26 -7.14 -49.14
C PRO A 20 -39.06 -8.10 -47.96
N GLY A 21 -38.27 -7.71 -46.95
CA GLY A 21 -38.09 -8.47 -45.70
C GLY A 21 -39.36 -8.55 -44.86
N GLU A 22 -40.10 -7.45 -44.72
CA GLU A 22 -41.37 -7.41 -43.97
C GLU A 22 -42.48 -8.21 -44.67
N ILE A 23 -42.46 -8.26 -46.00
CA ILE A 23 -43.41 -9.05 -46.80
C ILE A 23 -43.14 -10.55 -46.58
N LEU A 24 -41.87 -10.96 -46.62
CA LEU A 24 -41.47 -12.35 -46.37
C LEU A 24 -41.80 -12.76 -44.93
N GLU A 25 -41.52 -11.91 -43.95
CA GLU A 25 -41.76 -12.21 -42.55
C GLU A 25 -43.24 -12.38 -42.21
N ARG A 26 -44.13 -11.56 -42.81
CA ARG A 26 -45.58 -11.69 -42.67
C ARG A 26 -46.15 -13.00 -43.25
N SER A 27 -45.44 -13.62 -44.19
CA SER A 27 -45.84 -14.88 -44.83
C SER A 27 -45.48 -16.14 -44.04
N LEU A 28 -44.67 -16.03 -42.98
CA LEU A 28 -44.20 -17.17 -42.17
C LEU A 28 -45.24 -17.61 -41.11
N PRO A 29 -45.23 -18.88 -40.64
CA PRO A 29 -46.06 -19.33 -39.52
C PRO A 29 -45.81 -18.53 -38.23
N GLU A 30 -46.84 -18.32 -37.40
CA GLU A 30 -46.71 -17.54 -36.14
C GLU A 30 -45.58 -18.01 -35.21
N PRO A 31 -45.33 -19.32 -35.01
CA PRO A 31 -44.22 -19.79 -34.18
C PRO A 31 -42.85 -19.34 -34.72
N GLN A 32 -42.70 -19.29 -36.05
CA GLN A 32 -41.45 -18.92 -36.70
C GLN A 32 -41.20 -17.42 -36.65
N ARG A 33 -42.25 -16.59 -36.79
CA ARG A 33 -42.17 -15.14 -36.54
C ARG A 33 -41.84 -14.81 -35.09
N TRP A 34 -42.36 -15.60 -34.15
CA TRP A 34 -42.01 -15.45 -32.75
C TRP A 34 -40.54 -15.78 -32.49
N ILE A 35 -40.04 -16.89 -33.04
CA ILE A 35 -38.62 -17.28 -32.94
C ILE A 35 -37.71 -16.23 -33.60
N ASN A 36 -38.06 -15.73 -34.79
CA ASN A 36 -37.25 -14.72 -35.49
C ASN A 36 -37.10 -13.44 -34.65
N ARG A 37 -38.20 -12.89 -34.13
CA ARG A 37 -38.17 -11.69 -33.28
C ARG A 37 -37.46 -11.93 -31.95
N PHE A 38 -37.59 -13.13 -31.38
CA PHE A 38 -36.84 -13.53 -30.20
C PHE A 38 -35.33 -13.52 -30.50
N CYS A 39 -34.89 -14.24 -31.54
CA CYS A 39 -33.49 -14.30 -31.94
C CYS A 39 -32.93 -12.92 -32.33
N GLU A 40 -33.69 -12.11 -33.07
CA GLU A 40 -33.28 -10.75 -33.46
C GLU A 40 -33.05 -9.86 -32.24
N ASN A 41 -33.99 -9.84 -31.28
CA ASN A 41 -33.82 -9.08 -30.04
C ASN A 41 -32.62 -9.57 -29.23
N TRP A 42 -32.39 -10.88 -29.15
CA TRP A 42 -31.24 -11.45 -28.45
C TRP A 42 -29.92 -11.14 -29.15
N ILE A 43 -29.86 -11.20 -30.49
CA ILE A 43 -28.67 -10.84 -31.27
C ILE A 43 -28.39 -9.35 -31.11
N PHE A 44 -29.40 -8.49 -31.22
CA PHE A 44 -29.25 -7.06 -31.02
C PHE A 44 -28.75 -6.75 -29.61
N ALA A 45 -29.39 -7.33 -28.58
CA ALA A 45 -28.95 -7.19 -27.20
C ALA A 45 -27.51 -7.69 -26.99
N PHE A 46 -27.13 -8.81 -27.62
CA PHE A 46 -25.77 -9.35 -27.56
C PHE A 46 -24.76 -8.41 -28.23
N ILE A 47 -25.05 -7.88 -29.42
CA ILE A 47 -24.17 -6.93 -30.12
C ILE A 47 -24.01 -5.66 -29.31
N VAL A 48 -25.11 -5.10 -28.77
CA VAL A 48 -25.07 -3.92 -27.91
C VAL A 48 -24.27 -4.21 -26.64
N ALA A 49 -24.48 -5.35 -25.99
CA ALA A 49 -23.72 -5.75 -24.81
C ALA A 49 -22.21 -5.90 -25.12
N MET A 50 -21.87 -6.50 -26.26
CA MET A 50 -20.48 -6.64 -26.71
C MET A 50 -19.85 -5.29 -27.08
N ALA A 51 -20.61 -4.38 -27.69
CA ALA A 51 -20.16 -3.03 -27.97
C ALA A 51 -19.91 -2.24 -26.66
N ILE A 52 -20.84 -2.30 -25.70
CA ILE A 52 -20.67 -1.70 -24.37
C ILE A 52 -19.45 -2.30 -23.68
N ARG A 53 -19.27 -3.63 -23.73
CA ARG A 53 -18.12 -4.32 -23.14
C ARG A 53 -16.80 -3.89 -23.78
N HIS A 54 -16.77 -3.80 -25.11
CA HIS A 54 -15.56 -3.48 -25.85
C HIS A 54 -15.15 -2.01 -25.69
N PHE A 55 -16.12 -1.09 -25.77
CA PHE A 55 -15.85 0.35 -25.81
C PHE A 55 -16.04 1.06 -24.47
N GLY A 56 -17.00 0.64 -23.64
CA GLY A 56 -17.45 1.35 -22.45
C GLY A 56 -16.92 0.77 -21.15
N LEU A 57 -17.47 -0.37 -20.73
CA LEU A 57 -17.28 -0.93 -19.39
C LEU A 57 -16.82 -2.37 -19.46
N GLU A 58 -15.71 -2.70 -18.80
CA GLU A 58 -15.28 -4.08 -18.66
C GLU A 58 -15.17 -4.48 -17.18
N ALA A 59 -15.87 -5.54 -16.81
CA ALA A 59 -15.73 -6.16 -15.51
C ALA A 59 -14.49 -7.05 -15.49
N PHE A 60 -13.58 -6.79 -14.56
CA PHE A 60 -12.39 -7.58 -14.29
C PHE A 60 -12.44 -8.17 -12.90
N ARG A 61 -11.93 -9.39 -12.79
CA ARG A 61 -11.58 -9.99 -11.51
C ARG A 61 -10.12 -9.69 -11.20
N ILE A 62 -9.81 -9.32 -9.97
CA ILE A 62 -8.43 -9.09 -9.54
C ILE A 62 -7.77 -10.45 -9.21
N PRO A 63 -6.76 -10.89 -9.99
CA PRO A 63 -6.16 -12.21 -9.79
C PRO A 63 -5.05 -12.22 -8.73
N THR A 64 -4.57 -11.05 -8.30
CA THR A 64 -3.40 -10.95 -7.42
C THR A 64 -3.63 -9.98 -6.27
N ALA A 65 -3.02 -10.29 -5.14
CA ALA A 65 -3.03 -9.50 -3.92
C ALA A 65 -2.13 -8.23 -3.94
N SER A 66 -1.61 -7.83 -5.11
CA SER A 66 -0.61 -6.75 -5.15
C SER A 66 -1.16 -5.37 -4.78
N MET A 67 -2.49 -5.21 -4.81
CA MET A 67 -3.18 -3.95 -4.52
C MET A 67 -3.87 -3.98 -3.15
N GLU A 68 -3.61 -4.99 -2.32
CA GLU A 68 -4.10 -5.04 -0.95
C GLU A 68 -3.44 -3.96 -0.08
N PRO A 69 -4.16 -3.40 0.91
CA PRO A 69 -5.51 -3.77 1.35
C PRO A 69 -6.66 -3.16 0.52
N MET A 70 -6.38 -2.33 -0.50
CA MET A 70 -7.46 -1.66 -1.25
C MET A 70 -8.23 -2.56 -2.22
N LEU A 71 -7.58 -3.55 -2.81
CA LEU A 71 -8.21 -4.54 -3.68
C LEU A 71 -7.75 -5.92 -3.27
N TYR A 72 -8.68 -6.74 -2.79
CA TYR A 72 -8.41 -8.11 -2.39
C TYR A 72 -8.36 -9.02 -3.62
N GLY A 73 -7.23 -9.71 -3.76
CA GLY A 73 -6.98 -10.61 -4.87
C GLY A 73 -6.55 -11.98 -4.40
N ASP A 74 -7.32 -12.99 -4.77
CA ASP A 74 -7.03 -14.40 -4.51
C ASP A 74 -7.07 -15.18 -5.84
N PRO A 75 -6.06 -16.03 -6.14
CA PRO A 75 -6.17 -17.01 -7.22
C PRO A 75 -7.38 -17.95 -7.07
N ALA A 76 -7.83 -18.27 -5.86
CA ALA A 76 -9.04 -19.05 -5.61
C ALA A 76 -10.31 -18.26 -5.98
N PHE A 77 -11.28 -18.93 -6.60
CA PHE A 77 -12.47 -18.31 -7.21
C PHE A 77 -13.44 -17.64 -6.21
N THR A 78 -13.24 -17.86 -4.91
CA THR A 78 -14.25 -17.59 -3.87
C THR A 78 -14.06 -16.29 -3.10
N GLN A 79 -12.88 -15.63 -3.16
CA GLN A 79 -12.55 -14.46 -2.30
C GLN A 79 -11.82 -13.31 -3.02
N SER A 80 -12.13 -13.02 -4.29
CA SER A 80 -11.52 -11.91 -5.03
C SER A 80 -12.50 -10.77 -5.34
N ASP A 81 -12.00 -9.54 -5.31
CA ASP A 81 -12.77 -8.36 -5.71
C ASP A 81 -13.02 -8.33 -7.22
N HIS A 82 -14.19 -7.80 -7.57
CA HIS A 82 -14.60 -7.54 -8.95
C HIS A 82 -14.62 -6.02 -9.16
N VAL A 83 -13.88 -5.56 -10.15
CA VAL A 83 -13.79 -4.14 -10.51
C VAL A 83 -14.42 -3.91 -11.88
N ILE A 84 -15.09 -2.77 -12.04
CA ILE A 84 -15.58 -2.32 -13.34
C ILE A 84 -14.64 -1.23 -13.83
N VAL A 85 -14.02 -1.46 -14.98
CA VAL A 85 -13.09 -0.53 -15.61
C VAL A 85 -13.83 0.30 -16.64
N ASP A 86 -13.78 1.61 -16.45
CA ASP A 86 -14.28 2.59 -17.42
C ASP A 86 -13.23 2.84 -18.51
N LYS A 87 -13.49 2.28 -19.69
CA LYS A 87 -12.68 2.46 -20.90
C LYS A 87 -13.10 3.68 -21.72
N LEU A 88 -14.25 4.25 -21.45
CA LEU A 88 -14.77 5.39 -22.20
C LEU A 88 -14.11 6.67 -21.70
N VAL A 89 -14.18 6.92 -20.39
CA VAL A 89 -13.63 8.13 -19.77
C VAL A 89 -12.10 8.15 -19.83
N SER A 90 -11.45 6.99 -19.67
CA SER A 90 -9.99 6.88 -19.75
C SER A 90 -9.41 7.22 -21.12
N ARG A 91 -10.20 7.21 -22.20
CA ARG A 91 -9.77 7.70 -23.53
C ARG A 91 -9.73 9.22 -23.64
N PHE A 92 -10.49 9.93 -22.81
CA PHE A 92 -10.60 11.39 -22.86
C PHE A 92 -9.93 12.08 -21.68
N ARG A 93 -9.54 11.33 -20.64
CA ARG A 93 -8.90 11.84 -19.44
C ARG A 93 -7.56 11.14 -19.22
N THR A 94 -6.50 11.92 -19.09
CA THR A 94 -5.20 11.42 -18.65
C THR A 94 -5.26 10.95 -17.19
N PRO A 95 -4.55 9.86 -16.82
CA PRO A 95 -4.46 9.42 -15.44
C PRO A 95 -3.98 10.57 -14.54
N GLN A 96 -4.68 10.79 -13.43
CA GLN A 96 -4.23 11.72 -12.40
C GLN A 96 -3.40 10.98 -11.36
N ARG A 97 -2.57 11.72 -10.63
CA ARG A 97 -1.81 11.13 -9.53
C ARG A 97 -2.79 10.51 -8.53
N TRP A 98 -2.41 9.35 -8.04
CA TRP A 98 -3.15 8.48 -7.15
C TRP A 98 -4.34 7.75 -7.78
N ASP A 99 -4.61 7.90 -9.09
CA ASP A 99 -5.63 7.09 -9.76
C ASP A 99 -5.21 5.61 -9.80
N VAL A 100 -6.17 4.71 -9.56
CA VAL A 100 -5.99 3.28 -9.82
C VAL A 100 -6.22 3.05 -11.30
N THR A 101 -5.15 2.65 -12.01
CA THR A 101 -5.16 2.48 -13.46
C THR A 101 -4.99 1.02 -13.82
N VAL A 102 -5.71 0.59 -14.85
CA VAL A 102 -5.51 -0.70 -15.49
C VAL A 102 -4.75 -0.47 -16.79
N PHE A 103 -3.60 -1.13 -16.94
CA PHE A 103 -2.78 -1.02 -18.13
C PHE A 103 -2.21 -2.38 -18.51
N GLN A 104 -1.87 -2.53 -19.78
CA GLN A 104 -1.21 -3.73 -20.27
C GLN A 104 0.30 -3.59 -20.09
N PHE A 105 0.99 -4.68 -19.77
CA PHE A 105 2.45 -4.67 -19.70
C PHE A 105 3.04 -4.09 -21.00
N PRO A 106 3.99 -3.14 -20.92
CA PRO A 106 4.46 -2.42 -22.10
C PRO A 106 5.30 -3.29 -23.03
N GLN A 107 5.88 -4.39 -22.53
CA GLN A 107 6.66 -5.30 -23.34
C GLN A 107 5.85 -6.53 -23.73
N PRO A 108 6.05 -7.08 -24.94
CA PRO A 108 5.46 -8.36 -25.32
C PRO A 108 6.01 -9.47 -24.42
N GLU A 109 5.15 -10.38 -23.95
CA GLU A 109 5.55 -11.53 -23.13
C GLU A 109 5.26 -12.85 -23.86
N ILE A 110 6.00 -13.89 -23.51
CA ILE A 110 5.78 -15.28 -23.93
C ILE A 110 5.77 -16.21 -22.71
N MET A 111 5.15 -17.38 -22.87
CA MET A 111 5.20 -18.45 -21.86
C MET A 111 6.40 -19.35 -22.11
N VAL A 112 7.32 -19.43 -21.15
CA VAL A 112 8.46 -20.37 -21.19
C VAL A 112 8.49 -21.15 -19.88
N GLY A 113 8.35 -22.48 -19.96
CA GLY A 113 8.41 -23.35 -18.78
C GLY A 113 7.34 -23.05 -17.73
N GLY A 114 6.15 -22.58 -18.15
CA GLY A 114 5.06 -22.22 -17.23
C GLY A 114 5.18 -20.85 -16.56
N ARG A 115 6.17 -20.03 -16.95
CA ARG A 115 6.30 -18.63 -16.47
C ARG A 115 6.26 -17.65 -17.64
N GLU A 116 5.74 -16.46 -17.36
CA GLU A 116 5.82 -15.36 -18.30
C GLU A 116 7.22 -14.75 -18.29
N THR A 117 7.77 -14.53 -19.49
CA THR A 117 9.05 -13.84 -19.69
C THR A 117 8.92 -12.90 -20.86
N THR A 118 9.72 -11.83 -20.89
CA THR A 118 9.74 -10.90 -22.02
C THR A 118 10.04 -11.67 -23.31
N ALA A 119 9.28 -11.37 -24.37
CA ALA A 119 9.45 -11.92 -25.70
C ALA A 119 10.74 -11.45 -26.39
N ILE A 120 11.49 -10.55 -25.75
CA ILE A 120 12.75 -9.98 -26.18
C ILE A 120 13.78 -10.38 -25.13
N ASP A 121 14.91 -10.94 -25.56
CA ASP A 121 16.02 -11.29 -24.67
C ASP A 121 16.93 -10.09 -24.36
N ASP A 122 17.92 -10.30 -23.47
CA ASP A 122 18.90 -9.28 -23.06
C ASP A 122 19.75 -8.75 -24.23
N ARG A 123 19.72 -9.42 -25.39
CA ARG A 123 20.42 -9.02 -26.62
C ARG A 123 19.51 -8.29 -27.62
N GLY A 124 18.22 -8.13 -27.29
CA GLY A 124 17.24 -7.48 -28.15
C GLY A 124 16.60 -8.40 -29.19
N GLU A 125 16.86 -9.71 -29.15
CA GLU A 125 16.34 -10.67 -30.12
C GLU A 125 14.95 -11.19 -29.71
N ARG A 126 14.07 -11.36 -30.69
CA ARG A 126 12.70 -11.85 -30.46
C ARG A 126 12.68 -13.37 -30.29
N ARG A 127 12.03 -13.83 -29.23
CA ARG A 127 11.86 -15.24 -28.85
C ARG A 127 10.45 -15.78 -29.11
N ASP A 128 9.53 -14.91 -29.52
CA ASP A 128 8.17 -15.28 -29.82
C ASP A 128 8.03 -15.95 -31.19
N SER A 129 7.12 -16.90 -31.26
CA SER A 129 6.80 -17.66 -32.46
C SER A 129 5.34 -18.04 -32.38
N PHE A 130 4.58 -17.76 -33.44
CA PHE A 130 3.13 -17.99 -33.46
C PHE A 130 2.73 -19.43 -33.09
N LEU A 131 3.55 -20.42 -33.47
CA LEU A 131 3.27 -21.84 -33.27
C LEU A 131 3.81 -22.38 -31.95
N THR A 132 4.93 -21.86 -31.44
CA THR A 132 5.63 -22.47 -30.29
C THR A 132 5.59 -21.59 -29.04
N ASN A 133 5.65 -20.27 -29.20
CA ASN A 133 5.68 -19.29 -28.11
C ASN A 133 4.80 -18.07 -28.48
N PRO A 134 3.46 -18.19 -28.45
CA PRO A 134 2.58 -17.09 -28.80
C PRO A 134 2.70 -15.95 -27.77
N LEU A 135 2.45 -14.72 -28.23
CA LEU A 135 2.44 -13.55 -27.38
C LEU A 135 1.30 -13.60 -26.37
N VAL A 136 1.61 -13.26 -25.13
CA VAL A 136 0.67 -13.13 -24.03
C VAL A 136 0.61 -11.68 -23.61
N TYR A 137 -0.61 -11.22 -23.32
CA TYR A 137 -0.89 -9.87 -22.86
C TYR A 137 -1.50 -9.92 -21.47
N ARG A 138 -0.86 -9.24 -20.53
CA ARG A 138 -1.30 -9.18 -19.14
C ARG A 138 -1.72 -7.78 -18.76
N ASN A 139 -2.88 -7.71 -18.13
CA ASN A 139 -3.38 -6.49 -17.52
C ASN A 139 -2.88 -6.40 -16.09
N PHE A 140 -2.38 -5.23 -15.73
CA PHE A 140 -1.93 -4.87 -14.41
C PHE A 140 -2.85 -3.79 -13.86
N VAL A 141 -3.20 -3.91 -12.58
CA VAL A 141 -3.89 -2.87 -11.83
C VAL A 141 -2.89 -2.30 -10.86
N LYS A 142 -2.56 -1.00 -11.01
CA LYS A 142 -1.60 -0.28 -10.16
C LYS A 142 -2.08 1.13 -9.88
N ARG A 143 -1.50 1.77 -8.89
CA ARG A 143 -1.71 3.20 -8.62
C ARG A 143 -0.68 4.04 -9.35
N ALA A 144 -1.14 5.06 -10.08
CA ALA A 144 -0.26 6.04 -10.70
C ALA A 144 0.29 6.98 -9.61
N VAL A 145 1.59 6.91 -9.33
CA VAL A 145 2.24 7.75 -8.29
C VAL A 145 3.14 8.83 -8.89
N VAL A 146 3.65 8.62 -10.11
CA VAL A 146 4.44 9.56 -10.89
C VAL A 146 3.78 9.73 -12.26
N LEU A 147 3.72 10.96 -12.76
CA LEU A 147 3.08 11.31 -14.03
C LEU A 147 4.12 11.57 -15.15
N PRO A 148 3.72 11.48 -16.43
CA PRO A 148 4.63 11.75 -17.55
C PRO A 148 5.29 13.13 -17.46
N GLY A 149 6.61 13.16 -17.65
CA GLY A 149 7.41 14.40 -17.63
C GLY A 149 7.90 14.84 -16.25
N GLU A 150 7.51 14.14 -15.18
CA GLU A 150 7.96 14.47 -13.83
C GLU A 150 9.34 13.91 -13.51
N ARG A 151 10.13 14.68 -12.78
CA ARG A 151 11.35 14.18 -12.14
C ARG A 151 11.01 13.82 -10.69
N PHE A 152 11.49 12.66 -10.26
CA PHE A 152 11.21 12.14 -8.93
C PHE A 152 12.38 11.33 -8.39
N TYR A 153 12.39 11.14 -7.08
CA TYR A 153 13.18 10.10 -6.43
C TYR A 153 12.40 9.54 -5.24
N ILE A 154 12.83 8.38 -4.74
CA ILE A 154 12.29 7.77 -3.53
C ILE A 154 13.42 7.71 -2.51
N ALA A 155 13.15 8.14 -1.28
CA ALA A 155 14.10 8.07 -0.18
C ALA A 155 13.34 7.86 1.13
N ASN A 156 13.89 7.01 2.01
CA ASN A 156 13.34 6.75 3.35
C ASN A 156 11.88 6.28 3.39
N GLY A 157 11.37 5.75 2.29
CA GLY A 157 9.97 5.34 2.16
C GLY A 157 9.05 6.38 1.55
N ASP A 158 9.55 7.59 1.27
CA ASP A 158 8.79 8.72 0.73
C ASP A 158 9.03 8.94 -0.76
N LEU A 159 8.00 9.45 -1.44
CA LEU A 159 8.07 9.90 -2.82
C LEU A 159 8.33 11.40 -2.90
N PHE A 160 9.42 11.80 -3.56
CA PHE A 160 9.75 13.19 -3.80
C PHE A 160 9.53 13.56 -5.26
N ILE A 161 8.78 14.64 -5.51
CA ILE A 161 8.54 15.18 -6.85
C ILE A 161 9.21 16.54 -6.97
N GLU A 162 9.87 16.78 -8.10
CA GLU A 162 10.41 18.08 -8.44
C GLU A 162 9.28 19.08 -8.74
N ARG A 163 9.35 20.24 -8.08
CA ARG A 163 8.45 21.37 -8.30
C ARG A 163 9.01 22.33 -9.35
N ALA A 164 8.19 23.31 -9.75
CA ALA A 164 8.54 24.29 -10.77
C ALA A 164 9.81 25.11 -10.44
N ASP A 165 10.11 25.27 -9.16
CA ASP A 165 11.27 25.98 -8.61
C ASP A 165 12.54 25.11 -8.49
N LYS A 166 12.54 23.90 -9.05
CA LYS A 166 13.64 22.93 -8.97
C LYS A 166 13.87 22.35 -7.57
N ALA A 167 12.99 22.63 -6.61
CA ALA A 167 13.00 21.96 -5.32
C ALA A 167 12.29 20.62 -5.41
N PHE A 168 12.79 19.62 -4.70
CA PHE A 168 12.08 18.36 -4.50
C PHE A 168 11.34 18.43 -3.18
N THR A 169 10.07 18.02 -3.20
CA THR A 169 9.23 17.99 -2.00
C THR A 169 8.49 16.66 -1.93
N ILE A 170 8.17 16.21 -0.73
CA ILE A 170 7.36 15.01 -0.53
C ILE A 170 6.00 15.18 -1.19
N GLU A 171 5.62 14.17 -1.97
CA GLU A 171 4.31 14.05 -2.59
C GLU A 171 3.44 13.13 -1.72
N ARG A 172 2.72 13.77 -0.79
CA ARG A 172 1.92 13.10 0.23
C ARG A 172 0.67 12.45 -0.35
N LYS A 173 0.29 11.32 0.25
CA LYS A 173 -0.94 10.61 -0.13
C LYS A 173 -2.17 11.42 0.30
N PRO A 174 -3.25 11.48 -0.50
CA PRO A 174 -4.52 12.04 -0.06
C PRO A 174 -5.03 11.31 1.18
N GLU A 175 -5.65 12.01 2.13
CA GLU A 175 -6.05 11.48 3.45
C GLU A 175 -6.80 10.15 3.35
N LYS A 176 -7.81 10.05 2.49
CA LYS A 176 -8.59 8.81 2.28
C LYS A 176 -7.73 7.63 1.82
N ILE A 177 -6.72 7.92 0.99
CA ILE A 177 -5.79 6.91 0.48
C ILE A 177 -4.82 6.51 1.59
N GLN A 178 -4.28 7.49 2.32
CA GLN A 178 -3.41 7.24 3.46
C GLN A 178 -4.11 6.38 4.52
N GLU A 179 -5.35 6.71 4.88
CA GLU A 179 -6.12 5.97 5.88
C GLU A 179 -6.30 4.49 5.49
N ALA A 180 -6.58 4.23 4.22
CA ALA A 180 -6.77 2.88 3.69
C ALA A 180 -5.45 2.10 3.53
N LEU A 181 -4.29 2.75 3.58
CA LEU A 181 -2.98 2.11 3.37
C LEU A 181 -2.22 1.81 4.67
N TRP A 182 -2.70 2.28 5.83
CA TRP A 182 -2.13 1.88 7.11
C TRP A 182 -2.20 0.36 7.30
N GLN A 183 -1.07 -0.23 7.69
CA GLN A 183 -0.95 -1.66 7.94
C GLN A 183 -0.68 -1.91 9.41
N ASP A 184 -1.54 -2.68 10.05
CA ASP A 184 -1.32 -3.08 11.44
C ASP A 184 -0.12 -4.03 11.55
N VAL A 185 0.83 -3.63 12.39
CA VAL A 185 2.00 -4.45 12.76
C VAL A 185 1.89 -4.98 14.18
N TYR A 186 0.98 -4.41 14.97
CA TYR A 186 0.55 -4.91 16.26
C TYR A 186 -0.89 -4.49 16.51
N ARG A 187 -1.70 -5.41 17.02
CA ARG A 187 -3.06 -5.14 17.49
C ARG A 187 -3.28 -5.92 18.77
N HIS A 188 -3.53 -5.21 19.86
CA HIS A 188 -3.95 -5.87 21.09
C HIS A 188 -5.26 -6.63 20.81
N ARG A 189 -5.29 -7.94 21.10
CA ARG A 189 -6.41 -8.90 20.86
C ARG A 189 -6.52 -9.53 19.47
N ALA A 190 -5.55 -9.34 18.57
CA ALA A 190 -5.49 -10.14 17.35
C ALA A 190 -4.88 -11.53 17.62
N GLY A 191 -5.71 -12.51 18.00
CA GLY A 191 -5.42 -13.94 17.86
C GLY A 191 -4.39 -14.58 18.81
N THR A 192 -3.35 -13.88 19.27
CA THR A 192 -2.28 -14.48 20.09
C THR A 192 -1.88 -13.72 21.34
N ASN A 193 -1.14 -14.39 22.22
CA ASN A 193 -0.55 -13.82 23.44
C ASN A 193 0.68 -12.92 23.14
N TYR A 194 0.96 -12.63 21.88
CA TYR A 194 2.10 -11.82 21.47
C TYR A 194 2.00 -10.40 22.02
N ARG A 195 3.03 -10.01 22.78
CA ARG A 195 3.09 -8.73 23.50
C ARG A 195 4.51 -8.19 23.43
N PRO A 196 4.86 -7.45 22.36
CA PRO A 196 6.16 -6.84 22.19
C PRO A 196 6.28 -5.58 23.05
N TRP A 197 6.10 -5.72 24.36
CA TRP A 197 6.26 -4.64 25.33
C TRP A 197 7.21 -5.10 26.42
N GLU A 198 8.09 -4.21 26.85
CA GLU A 198 9.05 -4.47 27.93
C GLU A 198 8.95 -3.41 29.02
N ASN A 199 9.05 -3.85 30.26
CA ASN A 199 8.95 -3.00 31.43
C ASN A 199 10.31 -2.39 31.77
N GLY A 200 10.36 -1.07 31.86
CA GLY A 200 11.42 -0.36 32.57
C GLY A 200 11.21 -0.36 34.08
N ARG A 201 12.17 0.23 34.79
CA ARG A 201 12.20 0.28 36.26
C ARG A 201 10.90 0.86 36.84
N GLY A 202 10.23 0.07 37.68
CA GLY A 202 9.01 0.48 38.37
C GLY A 202 7.76 0.61 37.50
N THR A 203 7.84 0.21 36.23
CA THR A 203 6.72 0.21 35.29
C THR A 203 6.17 -1.20 35.08
N GLY A 204 4.97 -1.30 34.53
CA GLY A 204 4.35 -2.57 34.19
C GLY A 204 3.31 -2.40 33.09
N PHE A 205 3.13 -3.42 32.25
CA PHE A 205 1.92 -3.57 31.46
C PHE A 205 1.15 -4.83 31.89
N ALA A 206 -0.18 -4.75 31.82
CA ALA A 206 -1.06 -5.87 32.15
C ALA A 206 -2.22 -5.95 31.15
N PRO A 207 -2.45 -7.12 30.53
CA PRO A 207 -3.61 -7.31 29.67
C PRO A 207 -4.90 -7.26 30.50
N GLN A 208 -5.97 -6.77 29.89
CA GLN A 208 -7.32 -6.81 30.43
C GLN A 208 -8.27 -7.27 29.32
N GLU A 209 -9.53 -7.56 29.67
CA GLU A 209 -10.54 -7.89 28.67
C GLU A 209 -10.93 -6.63 27.88
N GLY A 210 -10.14 -6.27 26.88
CA GLY A 210 -10.43 -5.17 25.95
C GLY A 210 -9.18 -4.47 25.51
N SER A 211 -8.23 -4.49 26.42
CA SER A 211 -7.44 -3.31 26.66
C SER A 211 -6.12 -3.71 27.28
N LEU A 212 -5.11 -2.90 27.02
CA LEU A 212 -3.80 -3.05 27.64
C LEU A 212 -3.62 -1.92 28.66
N GLY A 213 -3.43 -2.30 29.92
CA GLY A 213 -3.11 -1.36 31.00
C GLY A 213 -1.61 -1.14 31.10
N PHE A 214 -1.20 0.11 31.26
CA PHE A 214 0.17 0.53 31.54
C PHE A 214 0.20 1.25 32.89
N GLN A 215 1.02 0.74 33.81
CA GLN A 215 1.40 1.39 35.05
C GLN A 215 2.78 2.03 34.86
N LEU A 216 2.85 3.34 34.98
CA LEU A 216 4.06 4.11 34.75
C LEU A 216 4.56 4.71 36.07
N ALA A 217 5.86 4.96 36.14
CA ALA A 217 6.53 5.54 37.29
C ALA A 217 7.61 6.50 36.80
N SER A 218 7.84 7.58 37.57
CA SER A 218 8.86 8.57 37.25
C SER A 218 10.24 7.93 37.03
N GLY A 219 10.81 8.15 35.84
CA GLY A 219 12.13 7.64 35.45
C GLY A 219 12.14 6.22 34.86
N GLY A 220 10.98 5.57 34.72
CA GLY A 220 10.81 4.33 33.96
C GLY A 220 9.99 4.54 32.69
N ALA A 221 10.07 3.59 31.76
CA ALA A 221 9.27 3.56 30.55
C ALA A 221 8.85 2.13 30.21
N VAL A 222 7.68 1.96 29.58
CA VAL A 222 7.31 0.72 28.91
C VAL A 222 7.60 0.89 27.42
N THR A 223 8.44 0.03 26.85
CA THR A 223 8.95 0.18 25.48
C THR A 223 8.39 -0.89 24.57
N PHE A 224 8.04 -0.52 23.35
CA PHE A 224 7.67 -1.46 22.30
C PHE A 224 8.93 -2.12 21.72
N THR A 225 9.03 -3.44 21.79
CA THR A 225 10.27 -4.18 21.47
C THR A 225 10.32 -4.77 20.08
N GLN A 226 9.19 -4.80 19.36
CA GLN A 226 9.14 -5.32 18.00
C GLN A 226 9.86 -4.35 17.04
N PRO A 227 10.82 -4.85 16.23
CA PRO A 227 11.45 -4.05 15.20
C PRO A 227 10.42 -3.49 14.19
N LEU A 228 10.50 -2.19 13.94
CA LEU A 228 9.69 -1.52 12.92
C LEU A 228 10.42 -1.62 11.57
N ARG A 229 10.05 -2.65 10.81
CA ARG A 229 10.64 -3.01 9.50
C ARG A 229 9.61 -2.90 8.37
N ASN A 230 10.10 -2.67 7.15
CA ASN A 230 9.31 -2.67 5.92
C ASN A 230 9.01 -4.11 5.46
N LEU A 231 8.32 -4.87 6.31
CA LEU A 231 7.97 -6.26 6.04
C LEU A 231 6.48 -6.41 5.74
N TYR A 232 6.15 -7.08 4.64
CA TYR A 232 4.77 -7.42 4.30
C TYR A 232 4.60 -8.92 4.11
N VAL A 233 3.84 -9.53 5.02
CA VAL A 233 3.56 -10.98 5.03
C VAL A 233 2.07 -11.19 5.22
N LYS A 234 1.48 -12.01 4.36
CA LYS A 234 0.09 -12.43 4.52
C LYS A 234 -0.01 -13.49 5.62
N PRO A 235 -1.12 -13.55 6.36
CA PRO A 235 -1.41 -14.69 7.22
C PRO A 235 -1.35 -15.99 6.40
N GLY A 236 -0.59 -16.96 6.90
CA GLY A 236 -0.48 -18.27 6.28
C GLY A 236 0.92 -18.86 6.35
N PRO A 237 1.17 -19.94 5.58
CA PRO A 237 2.43 -20.64 5.61
C PRO A 237 3.54 -19.84 4.93
N VAL A 238 4.68 -19.74 5.61
CA VAL A 238 5.94 -19.24 5.06
C VAL A 238 7.05 -20.25 5.33
N LEU A 239 8.11 -20.25 4.52
CA LEU A 239 9.31 -21.00 4.86
C LEU A 239 10.23 -20.13 5.71
N ALA A 240 10.56 -20.59 6.90
CA ALA A 240 11.52 -19.96 7.80
C ALA A 240 12.81 -20.76 7.88
N SER A 241 13.93 -20.05 7.98
CA SER A 241 15.25 -20.62 8.25
C SER A 241 16.12 -19.59 8.97
N ARG A 242 17.14 -20.04 9.71
CA ARG A 242 18.11 -19.11 10.30
C ARG A 242 19.02 -18.55 9.22
N LYS A 243 19.24 -17.24 9.23
CA LYS A 243 20.11 -16.53 8.29
C LYS A 243 21.56 -17.06 8.39
N GLY A 244 22.22 -17.23 7.25
CA GLY A 244 23.63 -17.62 7.18
C GLY A 244 23.96 -19.10 7.48
N ARG A 245 22.95 -19.94 7.75
CA ARG A 245 23.11 -21.40 7.66
C ARG A 245 22.39 -21.88 6.39
N ASP A 246 22.97 -22.85 5.68
CA ASP A 246 22.23 -23.72 4.75
C ASP A 246 21.27 -24.65 5.53
N GLY A 247 20.55 -24.08 6.49
CA GLY A 247 19.65 -24.80 7.37
C GLY A 247 18.44 -25.28 6.58
N GLU A 248 17.88 -26.41 7.02
CA GLU A 248 16.64 -26.93 6.47
C GLU A 248 15.52 -25.89 6.67
N LYS A 249 14.95 -25.44 5.55
CA LYS A 249 13.81 -24.53 5.53
C LYS A 249 12.60 -25.27 6.08
N GLN A 250 11.93 -24.67 7.06
CA GLN A 250 10.75 -25.27 7.69
C GLN A 250 9.54 -24.37 7.46
N GLN A 251 8.42 -25.00 7.12
CA GLN A 251 7.15 -24.30 7.01
C GLN A 251 6.64 -23.93 8.40
N VAL A 252 6.27 -22.66 8.57
CA VAL A 252 5.69 -22.10 9.79
C VAL A 252 4.47 -21.25 9.42
N GLU A 253 3.49 -21.19 10.31
CA GLU A 253 2.33 -20.31 10.18
C GLU A 253 2.61 -19.01 10.93
N VAL A 254 2.56 -17.88 10.23
CA VAL A 254 2.78 -16.55 10.82
C VAL A 254 1.90 -15.52 10.11
N SER A 255 1.76 -14.36 10.73
CA SER A 255 1.21 -13.16 10.11
C SER A 255 1.87 -11.91 10.69
N MET A 256 1.60 -10.73 10.12
CA MET A 256 2.08 -9.47 10.71
C MET A 256 1.56 -9.24 12.14
N LEU A 257 0.41 -9.81 12.51
CA LEU A 257 -0.19 -9.69 13.84
C LEU A 257 0.11 -10.87 14.76
N ASP A 258 0.55 -11.99 14.17
CA ASP A 258 0.95 -13.19 14.89
C ASP A 258 2.32 -13.66 14.39
N PRO A 259 3.40 -13.01 14.85
CA PRO A 259 4.73 -13.19 14.26
C PRO A 259 5.55 -14.28 14.95
N GLU A 260 5.13 -14.79 16.10
CA GLU A 260 5.88 -15.82 16.84
C GLU A 260 5.67 -17.19 16.21
N PHE A 261 6.75 -17.94 16.06
CA PHE A 261 6.69 -19.32 15.58
C PHE A 261 7.66 -20.22 16.34
N THR A 262 7.47 -21.53 16.22
CA THR A 262 8.36 -22.54 16.78
C THR A 262 8.69 -23.55 15.70
N LEU A 263 9.99 -23.80 15.49
CA LEU A 263 10.47 -24.82 14.57
C LEU A 263 10.26 -26.23 15.16
N LYS A 264 10.41 -27.27 14.32
CA LYS A 264 10.29 -28.68 14.73
C LYS A 264 11.28 -29.08 15.82
N ASP A 265 12.43 -28.41 15.92
CA ASP A 265 13.45 -28.65 16.95
C ASP A 265 13.17 -27.93 18.29
N GLY A 266 12.04 -27.21 18.39
CA GLY A 266 11.66 -26.43 19.57
C GLY A 266 12.25 -25.01 19.62
N THR A 267 13.06 -24.62 18.64
CA THR A 267 13.58 -23.25 18.53
C THR A 267 12.43 -22.28 18.28
N LYS A 268 12.31 -21.25 19.13
CA LYS A 268 11.37 -20.15 18.93
C LYS A 268 12.00 -19.07 18.06
N GLY A 269 11.17 -18.42 17.25
CA GLY A 269 11.57 -17.29 16.41
C GLY A 269 10.46 -16.25 16.29
N ASN A 270 10.79 -15.12 15.71
CA ASN A 270 9.86 -14.02 15.46
C ASN A 270 10.02 -13.50 14.03
N LEU A 271 8.89 -13.29 13.35
CA LEU A 271 8.83 -12.80 11.97
C LEU A 271 9.54 -11.45 11.76
N TRP A 272 9.54 -10.59 12.78
CA TRP A 272 10.14 -9.25 12.72
C TRP A 272 11.66 -9.24 12.93
N ASP A 273 12.24 -10.36 13.35
CA ASP A 273 13.68 -10.50 13.58
C ASP A 273 14.41 -10.98 12.31
N LEU A 274 14.47 -10.08 11.32
CA LEU A 274 15.06 -10.32 10.00
C LEU A 274 16.59 -10.37 10.00
N ASP A 275 17.20 -10.07 11.14
CA ASP A 275 18.64 -10.17 11.37
C ASP A 275 19.03 -11.63 11.70
N GLU A 276 18.19 -12.35 12.44
CA GLU A 276 18.38 -13.77 12.74
C GLU A 276 17.69 -14.71 11.74
N TRP A 277 16.53 -14.31 11.23
CA TRP A 277 15.64 -15.18 10.46
C TRP A 277 15.51 -14.74 9.01
N GLN A 278 15.41 -15.72 8.13
CA GLN A 278 15.16 -15.54 6.70
C GLN A 278 13.87 -16.25 6.32
N PHE A 279 12.97 -15.50 5.70
CA PHE A 279 11.66 -15.99 5.28
C PHE A 279 11.53 -16.04 3.76
N MET A 280 10.81 -17.03 3.26
CA MET A 280 10.38 -17.09 1.87
C MET A 280 8.87 -17.09 1.79
N ARG A 281 8.34 -16.22 0.93
CA ARG A 281 6.90 -16.14 0.69
C ARG A 281 6.49 -17.34 -0.16
N LEU A 282 5.51 -18.09 0.32
CA LEU A 282 4.84 -19.12 -0.47
C LEU A 282 3.59 -18.52 -1.11
N THR A 283 3.48 -18.60 -2.44
CA THR A 283 2.20 -18.44 -3.13
C THR A 283 1.51 -19.79 -3.26
N SER A 284 0.22 -19.80 -3.63
CA SER A 284 -0.50 -21.07 -3.89
C SER A 284 0.19 -21.94 -4.93
N ALA A 285 0.92 -21.35 -5.89
CA ALA A 285 1.71 -22.08 -6.89
C ALA A 285 3.04 -22.62 -6.33
N ASP A 286 3.56 -22.03 -5.25
CA ASP A 286 4.82 -22.45 -4.62
C ASP A 286 4.61 -23.50 -3.51
N LEU A 287 3.36 -23.75 -3.09
CA LEU A 287 3.01 -24.76 -2.07
C LEU A 287 3.42 -26.17 -2.51
N ASP A 288 3.29 -26.48 -3.81
CA ASP A 288 3.66 -27.78 -4.38
C ASP A 288 5.12 -27.84 -4.86
N ASN A 289 5.76 -26.70 -5.14
CA ASN A 289 7.16 -26.60 -5.55
C ASN A 289 7.81 -25.27 -5.11
N TRP A 290 8.57 -25.32 -4.02
CA TRP A 290 9.15 -24.14 -3.35
C TRP A 290 10.48 -23.66 -3.95
N ILE A 291 11.01 -24.30 -4.99
CA ILE A 291 12.30 -23.95 -5.63
C ILE A 291 12.30 -22.49 -6.13
N HIS A 292 11.13 -21.93 -6.39
CA HIS A 292 10.96 -20.58 -6.95
C HIS A 292 10.40 -19.54 -5.99
N ALA A 293 10.22 -19.91 -4.71
CA ALA A 293 9.80 -18.96 -3.68
C ALA A 293 10.83 -17.81 -3.57
N LYS A 294 10.36 -16.60 -3.29
CA LYS A 294 11.23 -15.42 -3.14
C LYS A 294 11.52 -15.14 -1.67
N GLU A 295 12.76 -14.82 -1.39
CA GLU A 295 13.20 -14.36 -0.08
C GLU A 295 12.59 -12.99 0.21
N LEU A 296 11.86 -12.86 1.32
CA LEU A 296 11.25 -11.59 1.71
C LEU A 296 12.34 -10.57 2.03
N ASN A 297 13.29 -10.96 2.88
CA ASN A 297 14.33 -10.08 3.40
C ASN A 297 15.26 -9.52 2.32
N ALA A 298 15.33 -10.14 1.13
CA ALA A 298 16.15 -9.63 0.03
C ALA A 298 15.60 -8.31 -0.57
N SER A 299 14.31 -8.03 -0.35
CA SER A 299 13.62 -6.85 -0.91
C SER A 299 13.00 -5.93 0.14
N MET A 300 12.92 -6.40 1.39
CA MET A 300 12.04 -5.87 2.44
C MET A 300 12.70 -6.06 3.83
N ASP A 301 13.82 -5.38 4.07
CA ASP A 301 14.55 -5.40 5.36
C ASP A 301 14.81 -4.00 5.95
N GLU A 302 14.40 -2.95 5.23
CA GLU A 302 14.55 -1.55 5.63
C GLU A 302 13.81 -1.26 6.94
N HIS A 303 14.40 -0.42 7.80
CA HIS A 303 13.68 0.21 8.89
C HIS A 303 12.68 1.26 8.38
N ILE A 304 11.55 1.42 9.06
CA ILE A 304 10.53 2.42 8.71
C ILE A 304 10.54 3.59 9.70
N GLY A 305 10.21 4.79 9.23
CA GLY A 305 10.05 5.99 10.06
C GLY A 305 8.58 6.34 10.34
N ASP A 306 7.68 6.01 9.41
CA ASP A 306 6.27 6.39 9.50
C ASP A 306 5.44 5.35 10.24
N VAL A 307 5.06 5.71 11.47
CA VAL A 307 4.30 4.86 12.36
C VAL A 307 3.16 5.62 12.99
N ARG A 308 2.06 4.90 13.22
CA ARG A 308 0.88 5.39 13.92
C ARG A 308 0.51 4.49 15.07
N VAL A 309 0.36 5.07 16.24
CA VAL A 309 -0.20 4.39 17.42
C VAL A 309 -1.60 4.92 17.65
N ARG A 310 -2.59 4.02 17.73
CA ARG A 310 -4.00 4.35 17.93
C ARG A 310 -4.58 3.53 19.08
N PHE A 311 -5.42 4.15 19.88
CA PHE A 311 -6.09 3.52 21.03
C PHE A 311 -7.32 4.34 21.45
N VAL A 312 -8.16 3.74 22.29
CA VAL A 312 -9.21 4.43 23.05
C VAL A 312 -8.80 4.47 24.51
N VAL A 313 -8.92 5.64 25.16
CA VAL A 313 -8.54 5.81 26.57
C VAL A 313 -9.66 5.32 27.47
N ASP A 314 -9.60 4.09 27.98
CA ASP A 314 -10.62 3.58 28.91
C ASP A 314 -10.48 4.18 30.31
N ARG A 315 -9.23 4.30 30.77
CA ARG A 315 -8.90 4.85 32.08
C ARG A 315 -7.61 5.63 31.99
N LEU A 316 -7.53 6.73 32.72
CA LEU A 316 -6.33 7.54 32.84
C LEU A 316 -6.25 8.09 34.27
N ASP A 317 -5.10 7.87 34.91
CA ASP A 317 -4.75 8.39 36.22
C ASP A 317 -3.37 9.04 36.16
N GLY A 318 -3.18 10.16 36.87
CA GLY A 318 -1.99 10.99 36.77
C GLY A 318 -1.78 11.57 35.36
N TRP A 319 -0.53 11.58 34.92
CA TRP A 319 -0.17 11.96 33.55
C TRP A 319 0.70 10.88 32.92
N VAL A 320 0.45 10.63 31.63
CA VAL A 320 1.20 9.67 30.83
C VAL A 320 1.64 10.34 29.54
N VAL A 321 2.69 9.84 28.93
CA VAL A 321 3.19 10.30 27.64
C VAL A 321 3.39 9.10 26.74
N LEU A 322 2.79 9.17 25.56
CA LEU A 322 3.15 8.33 24.42
C LEU A 322 4.24 9.05 23.63
N ARG A 323 5.39 8.40 23.45
CA ARG A 323 6.50 8.91 22.66
C ARG A 323 6.68 8.10 21.39
N LEU A 324 6.79 8.81 20.27
CA LEU A 324 7.42 8.34 19.05
C LEU A 324 8.79 9.02 18.94
N ALA A 325 9.85 8.24 18.80
CA ALA A 325 11.21 8.76 18.66
C ALA A 325 11.89 8.16 17.44
N ALA A 326 12.80 8.90 16.84
CA ALA A 326 13.73 8.41 15.82
C ALA A 326 15.15 8.49 16.41
N GLY A 327 15.57 7.41 17.06
CA GLY A 327 16.77 7.40 17.91
C GLY A 327 16.81 8.58 18.89
N GLU A 328 17.98 9.22 19.00
CA GLU A 328 18.17 10.47 19.76
C GLU A 328 17.98 11.73 18.90
N ALA A 329 17.72 11.58 17.61
CA ALA A 329 17.71 12.69 16.66
C ALA A 329 16.41 13.50 16.72
N GLN A 330 15.30 12.85 17.03
CA GLN A 330 13.98 13.48 17.08
C GLN A 330 13.06 12.73 18.04
N ARG A 331 12.21 13.48 18.74
CA ARG A 331 11.20 12.92 19.65
C ARG A 331 9.89 13.71 19.60
N ILE A 332 8.79 12.98 19.59
CA ILE A 332 7.42 13.49 19.57
C ILE A 332 6.70 12.91 20.78
N ASP A 333 6.30 13.77 21.70
CA ASP A 333 5.74 13.41 23.00
C ASP A 333 4.27 13.88 23.06
N LEU A 334 3.31 12.95 23.05
CA LEU A 334 1.91 13.25 23.33
C LEU A 334 1.63 12.95 24.81
N ARG A 335 1.59 14.00 25.62
CA ARG A 335 1.19 13.94 27.02
C ARG A 335 -0.34 13.95 27.13
N LEU A 336 -0.87 13.04 27.95
CA LEU A 336 -2.27 12.92 28.28
C LEU A 336 -2.45 13.00 29.81
N ALA A 337 -3.43 13.80 30.24
CA ALA A 337 -3.88 13.89 31.63
C ALA A 337 -5.42 13.98 31.67
N ALA A 338 -6.03 13.75 32.83
CA ALA A 338 -7.49 13.83 32.98
C ALA A 338 -8.08 15.21 32.59
N THR A 339 -7.27 16.26 32.63
CA THR A 339 -7.68 17.65 32.35
C THR A 339 -7.38 18.11 30.92
N GLY A 340 -6.57 17.38 30.14
CA GLY A 340 -6.14 17.83 28.83
C GLY A 340 -5.01 17.01 28.20
N TRP A 341 -4.46 17.55 27.13
CA TRP A 341 -3.36 16.97 26.36
C TRP A 341 -2.35 18.05 25.96
N GLN A 342 -1.12 17.63 25.69
CA GLN A 342 -0.04 18.47 25.20
C GLN A 342 0.82 17.66 24.21
N LEU A 343 1.17 18.25 23.09
CA LEU A 343 2.08 17.69 22.09
C LEU A 343 3.38 18.49 22.13
N ASP A 344 4.48 17.79 22.38
CA ASP A 344 5.83 18.36 22.31
C ASP A 344 6.61 17.72 21.16
N VAL A 345 7.37 18.54 20.44
CA VAL A 345 8.40 18.09 19.49
C VAL A 345 9.74 18.59 20.02
N ASP A 346 10.68 17.68 20.25
CA ASP A 346 12.02 18.00 20.77
C ASP A 346 12.04 18.91 22.02
N ARG A 347 11.08 18.69 22.94
CA ARG A 347 10.84 19.47 24.19
C ARG A 347 10.09 20.79 24.01
N ALA A 348 9.86 21.24 22.78
CA ALA A 348 9.07 22.43 22.52
C ALA A 348 7.59 22.07 22.44
N VAL A 349 6.76 22.79 23.19
CA VAL A 349 5.30 22.66 23.10
C VAL A 349 4.84 23.18 21.73
N VAL A 350 4.16 22.33 20.97
CA VAL A 350 3.65 22.66 19.63
C VAL A 350 2.12 22.59 19.54
N GLY A 351 1.47 22.02 20.55
CA GLY A 351 0.02 22.02 20.67
C GLY A 351 -0.42 21.63 22.07
N GLU A 352 -1.55 22.19 22.52
CA GLU A 352 -2.16 21.85 23.80
C GLU A 352 -3.67 22.02 23.73
N GLY A 353 -4.39 21.33 24.61
CA GLY A 353 -5.83 21.46 24.68
C GLY A 353 -6.42 20.98 25.99
N SER A 354 -7.51 21.62 26.40
CA SER A 354 -8.28 21.25 27.58
C SER A 354 -9.33 20.19 27.27
N GLY A 355 -9.67 19.38 28.27
CA GLY A 355 -10.76 18.41 28.22
C GLY A 355 -10.26 16.98 28.32
N SER A 356 -11.00 16.16 29.05
CA SER A 356 -10.59 14.77 29.34
C SER A 356 -10.48 13.94 28.05
N PRO A 357 -9.37 13.20 27.85
CA PRO A 357 -9.23 12.22 26.77
C PRO A 357 -9.95 10.89 27.07
N ILE A 358 -10.45 10.69 28.29
CA ILE A 358 -11.11 9.44 28.71
C ILE A 358 -12.38 9.20 27.85
N GLY A 359 -12.53 7.97 27.37
CA GLY A 359 -13.59 7.52 26.47
C GLY A 359 -13.40 7.94 25.00
N LYS A 360 -12.29 8.59 24.65
CA LYS A 360 -12.05 9.11 23.30
C LYS A 360 -10.99 8.28 22.57
N ALA A 361 -11.16 8.17 21.25
CA ALA A 361 -10.12 7.66 20.37
C ALA A 361 -8.99 8.68 20.26
N VAL A 362 -7.76 8.21 20.42
CA VAL A 362 -6.52 8.98 20.34
C VAL A 362 -5.59 8.30 19.35
N SER A 363 -4.90 9.11 18.54
CA SER A 363 -3.74 8.63 17.79
C SER A 363 -2.61 9.63 17.76
N LEU A 364 -1.39 9.11 17.71
CA LEU A 364 -0.19 9.86 17.40
C LEU A 364 0.50 9.17 16.22
N ALA A 365 0.89 9.94 15.21
CA ALA A 365 1.58 9.43 14.04
C ALA A 365 2.78 10.29 13.65
N THR A 366 3.85 9.64 13.18
CA THR A 366 4.84 10.21 12.27
C THR A 366 4.47 9.75 10.85
N ILE A 367 4.31 10.70 9.92
CA ILE A 367 3.96 10.42 8.53
C ILE A 367 4.51 11.50 7.61
N ASP A 368 5.28 11.11 6.59
CA ASP A 368 5.76 11.99 5.51
C ASP A 368 6.41 13.29 6.07
N ASP A 369 7.35 13.16 7.00
CA ASP A 369 7.98 14.25 7.77
C ASP A 369 6.98 15.13 8.55
N GLN A 370 5.90 14.57 9.07
CA GLN A 370 4.94 15.28 9.93
C GLN A 370 4.57 14.50 11.18
N ALA A 371 4.43 15.20 12.30
CA ALA A 371 3.76 14.70 13.50
C ALA A 371 2.28 15.05 13.43
N VAL A 372 1.40 14.06 13.60
CA VAL A 372 -0.05 14.27 13.61
C VAL A 372 -0.64 13.65 14.87
N ALA A 373 -1.34 14.48 15.66
CA ALA A 373 -2.09 14.03 16.83
C ALA A 373 -3.59 14.18 16.60
N THR A 374 -4.34 13.14 16.93
CA THR A 374 -5.81 13.16 16.90
C THR A 374 -6.38 12.82 18.27
N ILE A 375 -7.45 13.53 18.67
CA ILE A 375 -8.19 13.29 19.91
C ILE A 375 -9.69 13.32 19.57
N ALA A 376 -10.45 12.34 20.07
CA ALA A 376 -11.85 12.13 19.68
C ALA A 376 -12.05 11.96 18.16
N GLY A 377 -11.04 11.43 17.46
CA GLY A 377 -11.08 11.27 16.00
C GLY A 377 -10.94 12.58 15.21
N VAL A 378 -10.62 13.70 15.86
CA VAL A 378 -10.35 14.99 15.21
C VAL A 378 -8.86 15.28 15.27
N GLU A 379 -8.27 15.74 14.17
CA GLU A 379 -6.90 16.26 14.15
C GLU A 379 -6.81 17.51 15.03
N VAL A 380 -6.00 17.43 16.08
CA VAL A 380 -5.81 18.53 17.04
C VAL A 380 -4.47 19.24 16.88
N ALA A 381 -3.50 18.57 16.24
CA ALA A 381 -2.21 19.16 15.91
C ALA A 381 -1.57 18.44 14.72
N ARG A 382 -0.94 19.21 13.84
CA ARG A 382 -0.06 18.76 12.76
C ARG A 382 1.14 19.68 12.68
N VAL A 383 2.34 19.10 12.68
CA VAL A 383 3.60 19.85 12.72
C VAL A 383 4.59 19.22 11.77
N ASP A 384 5.27 20.04 10.97
CA ASP A 384 6.36 19.57 10.12
C ASP A 384 7.58 19.20 10.96
N LEU A 385 8.17 18.07 10.62
CA LEU A 385 9.35 17.51 11.26
C LEU A 385 10.57 17.68 10.35
N ALA A 386 11.75 17.67 10.95
CA ALA A 386 12.97 17.53 10.16
C ALA A 386 13.04 16.12 9.58
N ALA A 387 13.48 16.00 8.34
CA ALA A 387 13.69 14.70 7.68
C ALA A 387 14.71 13.86 8.45
N ILE A 388 14.33 12.62 8.76
CA ILE A 388 15.19 11.65 9.46
C ILE A 388 15.31 10.38 8.62
N ASP A 389 16.54 9.86 8.50
CA ASP A 389 16.80 8.57 7.88
C ASP A 389 16.50 7.43 8.89
N PRO A 390 15.46 6.60 8.67
CA PRO A 390 15.09 5.54 9.58
C PRO A 390 16.12 4.41 9.66
N GLN A 391 17.04 4.31 8.69
CA GLN A 391 18.15 3.34 8.75
C GLN A 391 19.23 3.75 9.76
N LEU A 392 19.40 5.06 9.99
CA LEU A 392 20.37 5.60 10.95
C LEU A 392 19.74 5.88 12.32
N HIS A 393 18.47 6.27 12.32
CA HIS A 393 17.74 6.69 13.51
C HIS A 393 16.43 5.91 13.59
N GLN A 394 16.51 4.70 14.14
CA GLN A 394 15.38 3.77 14.18
C GLN A 394 14.19 4.35 14.95
N ALA A 395 12.99 4.16 14.39
CA ALA A 395 11.75 4.49 15.07
C ALA A 395 11.57 3.65 16.35
N ALA A 396 11.12 4.30 17.42
CA ALA A 396 10.87 3.67 18.71
C ALA A 396 9.57 4.21 19.32
N ILE A 397 8.84 3.32 20.01
CA ILE A 397 7.57 3.63 20.66
C ILE A 397 7.73 3.35 22.16
N SER A 398 7.36 4.30 23.00
CA SER A 398 7.43 4.11 24.45
C SER A 398 6.34 4.87 25.19
N TRP A 399 5.99 4.37 26.37
CA TRP A 399 5.12 5.01 27.34
C TRP A 399 5.92 5.36 28.58
N TYR A 400 5.80 6.60 29.06
CA TYR A 400 6.39 7.00 30.35
C TYR A 400 5.51 8.02 31.06
N GLY A 401 5.76 8.25 32.34
CA GLY A 401 5.00 9.24 33.11
C GLY A 401 4.91 8.88 34.58
N ASP A 402 4.00 9.55 35.27
CA ASP A 402 3.71 9.34 36.69
C ASP A 402 2.21 9.14 36.83
N GLY A 403 1.76 7.92 36.54
CA GLY A 403 0.35 7.62 36.35
C GLY A 403 0.10 6.26 35.72
N ALA A 404 -1.14 6.03 35.33
CA ALA A 404 -1.57 4.80 34.67
C ALA A 404 -2.55 5.11 33.54
N ILE A 405 -2.49 4.32 32.46
CA ILE A 405 -3.44 4.41 31.35
C ILE A 405 -3.91 3.01 30.97
N THR A 406 -5.20 2.86 30.69
CA THR A 406 -5.77 1.65 30.07
C THR A 406 -6.20 2.01 28.65
N CYS A 407 -5.67 1.28 27.67
CA CYS A 407 -5.89 1.52 26.25
C CYS A 407 -6.70 0.38 25.63
N ALA A 408 -7.96 0.64 25.23
CA ALA A 408 -8.72 -0.25 24.36
C ALA A 408 -8.28 -0.09 22.90
N ASP A 409 -8.46 -1.14 22.10
CA ASP A 409 -8.15 -1.17 20.66
C ASP A 409 -6.75 -0.65 20.31
N LEU A 410 -5.78 -0.91 21.20
CA LEU A 410 -4.39 -0.48 21.01
C LEU A 410 -3.81 -1.14 19.77
N THR A 411 -3.45 -0.32 18.80
CA THR A 411 -2.86 -0.71 17.51
C THR A 411 -1.59 0.09 17.25
N VAL A 412 -0.60 -0.59 16.70
CA VAL A 412 0.57 0.04 16.05
C VAL A 412 0.47 -0.29 14.57
N GLN A 413 0.53 0.76 13.76
CA GLN A 413 0.41 0.68 12.32
C GLN A 413 1.63 1.32 11.67
N ARG A 414 1.96 0.83 10.48
CA ARG A 414 2.97 1.42 9.61
C ARG A 414 2.37 1.89 8.30
N ASP A 415 3.04 2.85 7.68
CA ASP A 415 2.73 3.22 6.30
C ASP A 415 3.29 2.20 5.29
N VAL A 416 2.80 2.31 4.05
CA VAL A 416 3.45 1.72 2.88
C VAL A 416 4.75 2.46 2.61
N HIS A 417 5.87 1.78 2.89
CA HIS A 417 7.22 2.27 2.66
C HIS A 417 7.69 1.89 1.26
N TYR A 418 7.99 2.88 0.41
CA TYR A 418 8.54 2.64 -0.92
C TYR A 418 10.00 2.17 -0.82
N CYS A 419 10.26 0.90 -1.13
CA CYS A 419 11.60 0.31 -0.99
C CYS A 419 12.61 0.92 -1.98
N ALA A 420 13.86 1.10 -1.53
CA ALA A 420 14.96 1.49 -2.41
C ALA A 420 15.35 0.38 -3.41
N ASN A 421 15.12 -0.89 -3.04
CA ASN A 421 15.54 -2.06 -3.83
C ASN A 421 14.56 -2.46 -4.96
N GLY A 422 13.54 -1.64 -5.23
CA GLY A 422 12.48 -1.93 -6.20
C GLY A 422 12.51 -1.02 -7.43
N PHE A 423 12.79 -1.59 -8.60
CA PHE A 423 12.42 -1.11 -9.95
C PHE A 423 13.14 0.10 -10.56
N LEU A 424 13.85 0.93 -9.81
CA LEU A 424 14.69 1.97 -10.41
C LEU A 424 16.10 1.42 -10.54
N GLU A 425 16.38 0.75 -11.67
CA GLU A 425 17.77 0.57 -12.05
C GLU A 425 18.39 1.97 -12.15
N PRO A 426 19.46 2.25 -11.39
CA PRO A 426 20.26 3.42 -11.70
C PRO A 426 20.75 3.25 -13.15
N LEU A 427 20.68 4.31 -13.97
CA LEU A 427 21.47 4.41 -15.21
C LEU A 427 22.87 3.84 -14.91
N GLU A 428 23.44 3.00 -15.77
CA GLU A 428 24.62 2.15 -15.46
C GLU A 428 25.76 2.87 -14.70
N ASP A 429 25.92 4.18 -14.91
CA ASP A 429 26.83 5.07 -14.17
C ASP A 429 26.62 5.11 -12.64
N ALA A 430 25.40 4.90 -12.16
CA ALA A 430 25.03 4.98 -10.75
C ALA A 430 25.16 3.65 -9.98
N LYS A 431 25.33 2.49 -10.65
CA LYS A 431 25.77 1.25 -9.97
C LYS A 431 27.22 1.39 -9.46
N HIS A 432 28.09 2.04 -10.23
CA HIS A 432 29.45 2.39 -9.78
C HIS A 432 29.43 3.49 -8.70
N ALA A 433 28.62 4.53 -8.87
CA ALA A 433 28.51 5.60 -7.88
C ALA A 433 27.97 5.11 -6.52
N ALA A 434 26.97 4.22 -6.50
CA ALA A 434 26.40 3.68 -5.26
C ALA A 434 27.39 2.78 -4.48
N ALA A 435 28.21 2.00 -5.18
CA ALA A 435 29.27 1.18 -4.57
C ALA A 435 30.42 2.04 -4.02
N THR A 436 30.86 3.04 -4.78
CA THR A 436 31.85 4.03 -4.33
C THR A 436 31.31 4.89 -3.17
N TYR A 437 30.01 5.16 -3.13
CA TYR A 437 29.34 5.92 -2.08
C TYR A 437 29.20 5.14 -0.77
N LYS A 438 28.79 3.86 -0.81
CA LYS A 438 28.84 2.97 0.37
C LYS A 438 30.25 2.89 0.95
N ALA A 439 31.28 2.87 0.09
CA ALA A 439 32.67 2.89 0.54
C ALA A 439 33.10 4.25 1.14
N THR A 440 32.58 5.37 0.63
CA THR A 440 32.94 6.73 1.08
C THR A 440 32.21 7.13 2.37
N ILE A 441 30.93 6.78 2.54
CA ILE A 441 30.18 6.99 3.80
C ILE A 441 30.80 6.17 4.94
N ASN A 442 31.12 4.90 4.68
CA ASN A 442 31.76 4.04 5.68
C ASN A 442 33.14 4.56 6.11
N ALA A 443 33.75 5.45 5.32
CA ALA A 443 35.03 6.09 5.62
C ALA A 443 34.92 7.51 6.20
N SER A 444 33.74 8.17 6.16
CA SER A 444 33.58 9.57 6.55
C SER A 444 32.99 9.73 7.96
N THR A 445 33.70 10.44 8.84
CA THR A 445 33.28 10.71 10.24
C THR A 445 32.75 12.13 10.47
N ASN A 446 32.59 12.96 9.43
CA ASN A 446 32.25 14.38 9.56
C ASN A 446 30.96 14.79 8.81
N ARG A 447 30.04 15.43 9.55
CA ARG A 447 28.66 15.80 9.18
C ARG A 447 28.56 16.79 8.02
N GLU A 448 29.50 17.71 7.87
CA GLU A 448 29.49 18.68 6.75
C GLU A 448 29.87 18.03 5.41
N SER A 449 30.72 17.00 5.43
CA SER A 449 31.11 16.26 4.22
C SER A 449 29.97 15.38 3.68
N LEU A 450 29.08 14.91 4.56
CA LEU A 450 27.87 14.15 4.18
C LEU A 450 26.86 15.04 3.45
N ILE A 451 26.65 16.27 3.94
CA ILE A 451 25.72 17.24 3.34
C ILE A 451 26.26 17.75 1.99
N SER A 452 27.56 18.03 1.87
CA SER A 452 28.16 18.41 0.59
C SER A 452 28.14 17.27 -0.43
N SER A 453 28.31 16.03 0.02
CA SER A 453 28.24 14.84 -0.84
C SER A 453 26.81 14.54 -1.32
N ALA A 454 25.79 14.75 -0.47
CA ALA A 454 24.39 14.70 -0.87
C ALA A 454 24.02 15.78 -1.90
N LYS A 455 24.61 16.97 -1.76
CA LYS A 455 24.45 18.08 -2.73
C LYS A 455 25.18 17.81 -4.06
N ALA A 456 26.33 17.13 -4.04
CA ALA A 456 27.00 16.68 -5.27
C ALA A 456 26.23 15.56 -5.97
N LEU A 457 25.57 14.68 -5.20
CA LEU A 457 24.65 13.66 -5.71
C LEU A 457 23.40 14.28 -6.37
N ARG A 458 22.86 15.36 -5.79
CA ARG A 458 21.76 16.16 -6.37
C ARG A 458 22.06 16.69 -7.77
N ASP A 459 23.32 16.97 -8.07
CA ASP A 459 23.75 17.47 -9.39
C ASP A 459 24.13 16.33 -10.37
N MET A 460 24.44 15.12 -9.87
CA MET A 460 24.78 13.95 -10.69
C MET A 460 23.60 13.02 -10.98
N SER A 461 22.55 13.01 -10.16
CA SER A 461 21.34 12.20 -10.35
C SER A 461 20.28 12.93 -11.18
N GLU A 462 20.63 13.34 -12.40
CA GLU A 462 19.62 13.53 -13.44
C GLU A 462 19.05 12.16 -13.83
N VAL A 463 18.09 11.67 -13.05
CA VAL A 463 17.28 10.50 -13.44
C VAL A 463 16.36 10.95 -14.57
N ARG A 464 16.84 10.86 -15.81
CA ARG A 464 15.99 10.95 -17.00
C ARG A 464 15.20 9.66 -17.14
N ALA A 465 14.00 9.64 -16.60
CA ALA A 465 12.97 8.72 -17.07
C ALA A 465 12.60 9.11 -18.51
N THR A 466 13.39 8.65 -19.48
CA THR A 466 13.06 8.84 -20.90
C THR A 466 12.03 7.79 -21.23
N VAL A 467 10.75 8.13 -21.12
CA VAL A 467 9.68 7.35 -21.77
C VAL A 467 9.97 7.44 -23.27
N ARG A 468 10.57 6.40 -23.85
CA ARG A 468 10.65 6.29 -25.31
C ARG A 468 9.21 6.18 -25.81
N ALA A 469 8.79 7.20 -26.55
CA ALA A 469 7.50 7.26 -27.24
C ALA A 469 7.34 6.11 -28.23
#